data_AF-H3GJ90-F1
#
_entry.id   AF-H3GJ90-F1
#
_cell.length_a   1.000
_cell.length_b   1.000
_cell.length_c   1.000
_cell.angle_alpha   90.00
_cell.angle_beta   90.00
_cell.angle_gamma   90.00
#
_symmetry.space_group_name_H-M   'P 1'
#
loop_
_entity.id
_entity.type
_entity.pdbx_description
1 polymer ?
#
loop_
_entity_poly.entity_id
_entity_poly.type
_entity_poly.pdbx_seq_one_letter_code
_entity_poly.pdbx_strand_id
1 'polypeptide(L)'
;MAKMLESYTGGLQQSFESVFERVGQSLSQSAQVMRMMNDVMESAMLQNLLISSGFNGARGQLVIEVQNHSQIMLGPTKISARLGNEEASFFSMTVESFSAGQRVQVDAPVPNVVGPIAGFIELECISPGTQQPLTKRSPFRVFYFQKGSFQAVRRGEEGAVPGPSEVVVASDRFLLTRVRELLDLSPIQGILTEEQGRYRFVPALQPSNGTVFYLSVKDTSGVGGPAFLVSVSANGNASTSELRTRCQEIIDEMEIDSDDSDY
;
A
#
# COMPACT_ATOMS: atom_id res chain seq x y z
N MET A 1 73.34 -37.54 -10.37
CA MET A 1 72.96 -36.12 -10.19
C MET A 1 71.73 -35.74 -11.01
N ALA A 2 71.59 -36.14 -12.27
CA ALA A 2 70.41 -35.82 -13.10
C ALA A 2 69.05 -36.20 -12.47
N LYS A 3 68.92 -37.40 -11.88
CA LYS A 3 67.70 -37.85 -11.19
C LYS A 3 67.30 -37.02 -9.96
N MET A 4 68.27 -36.36 -9.29
CA MET A 4 67.97 -35.49 -8.14
C MET A 4 67.49 -34.10 -8.58
N LEU A 5 67.95 -33.63 -9.75
CA LEU A 5 67.47 -32.37 -10.34
C LEU A 5 66.03 -32.51 -10.84
N GLU A 6 65.67 -33.63 -11.48
CA GLU A 6 64.29 -33.91 -11.91
C GLU A 6 63.30 -34.00 -10.75
N SER A 7 63.69 -34.64 -9.64
CA SER A 7 62.83 -34.70 -8.44
C SER A 7 62.66 -33.34 -7.76
N TYR A 8 63.70 -32.49 -7.81
CA TYR A 8 63.62 -31.12 -7.28
C TYR A 8 62.72 -30.23 -8.15
N THR A 9 62.81 -30.34 -9.48
CA THR A 9 61.92 -29.61 -10.40
C THR A 9 60.47 -30.09 -10.30
N GLY A 10 60.23 -31.40 -10.15
CA GLY A 10 58.88 -31.95 -9.96
C GLY A 10 58.24 -31.55 -8.62
N GLY A 11 59.03 -31.51 -7.54
CA GLY A 11 58.57 -31.03 -6.23
C GLY A 11 58.26 -29.54 -6.21
N LEU A 12 59.04 -28.72 -6.94
CA LEU A 12 58.74 -27.29 -7.12
C LEU A 12 57.46 -27.08 -7.93
N GLN A 13 57.24 -27.86 -8.99
CA GLN A 13 56.05 -27.76 -9.84
C GLN A 13 54.76 -28.14 -9.07
N GLN A 14 54.80 -29.21 -8.27
CA GLN A 14 53.70 -29.56 -7.35
C GLN A 14 53.48 -28.52 -6.25
N SER A 15 54.56 -27.92 -5.73
CA SER A 15 54.46 -26.84 -4.74
C SER A 15 53.75 -25.63 -5.33
N PHE A 16 54.12 -25.21 -6.55
CA PHE A 16 53.45 -24.12 -7.26
C PHE A 16 51.98 -24.42 -7.54
N GLU A 17 51.64 -25.61 -8.04
CA GLU A 17 50.25 -26.00 -8.28
C GLU A 17 49.41 -25.95 -6.99
N SER A 18 49.93 -26.46 -5.86
CA SER A 18 49.21 -26.42 -4.58
C SER A 18 49.05 -24.99 -4.04
N VAL A 19 50.03 -24.11 -4.29
CA VAL A 19 49.94 -22.70 -3.92
C VAL A 19 48.92 -21.98 -4.78
N PHE A 20 48.90 -22.22 -6.09
CA PHE A 20 47.89 -21.64 -6.99
C PHE A 20 46.49 -22.15 -6.67
N GLU A 21 46.33 -23.42 -6.33
CA GLU A 21 45.04 -23.99 -5.92
C GLU A 21 44.58 -23.37 -4.59
N ARG A 22 45.48 -23.21 -3.61
CA ARG A 22 45.17 -22.55 -2.34
C ARG A 22 44.85 -21.07 -2.50
N VAL A 23 45.54 -20.36 -3.41
CA VAL A 23 45.22 -18.97 -3.77
C VAL A 23 43.87 -18.89 -4.47
N GLY A 24 43.57 -19.81 -5.39
CA GLY A 24 42.27 -19.90 -6.05
C GLY A 24 41.12 -20.16 -5.07
N GLN A 25 41.32 -21.07 -4.11
CA GLN A 25 40.37 -21.34 -3.02
C GLN A 25 40.20 -20.12 -2.09
N SER A 26 41.29 -19.42 -1.77
CA SER A 26 41.23 -18.20 -0.95
C SER A 26 40.49 -17.05 -1.65
N LEU A 27 40.73 -16.88 -2.96
CA LEU A 27 40.03 -15.90 -3.79
C LEU A 27 38.55 -16.24 -3.95
N SER A 28 38.20 -17.51 -4.14
CA SER A 28 36.81 -17.95 -4.25
C SER A 28 36.05 -17.78 -2.93
N GLN A 29 36.68 -18.10 -1.81
CA GLN A 29 36.13 -17.84 -0.47
C GLN A 29 35.94 -16.34 -0.23
N SER A 30 36.93 -15.52 -0.58
CA SER A 30 36.83 -14.05 -0.42
C SER A 30 35.71 -13.47 -1.28
N ALA A 31 35.58 -13.93 -2.53
CA ALA A 31 34.50 -13.52 -3.42
C ALA A 31 33.12 -13.96 -2.89
N GLN A 32 33.02 -15.15 -2.28
CA GLN A 32 31.79 -15.62 -1.66
C GLN A 32 31.40 -14.78 -0.43
N VAL A 33 32.36 -14.44 0.43
CA VAL A 33 32.12 -13.57 1.59
C VAL A 33 31.68 -12.18 1.15
N MET A 34 32.33 -11.60 0.12
CA MET A 34 31.93 -10.29 -0.42
C MET A 34 30.49 -10.29 -0.96
N ARG A 35 30.07 -11.35 -1.68
CA ARG A 35 28.68 -11.46 -2.14
C ARG A 35 27.71 -11.51 -0.97
N MET A 36 27.99 -12.34 0.04
CA MET A 36 27.13 -12.46 1.22
C MET A 36 27.02 -11.14 1.98
N MET A 37 28.13 -10.40 2.12
CA MET A 37 28.11 -9.07 2.75
C MET A 37 27.27 -8.07 1.95
N ASN A 38 27.36 -8.09 0.61
CA ASN A 38 26.54 -7.25 -0.23
C ASN A 38 25.05 -7.61 -0.09
N ASP A 39 24.68 -8.88 -0.18
CA ASP A 39 23.29 -9.33 -0.05
C ASP A 39 22.68 -8.89 1.30
N VAL A 40 23.44 -9.04 2.39
CA VAL A 40 23.01 -8.61 3.73
C VAL A 40 22.86 -7.10 3.81
N MET A 41 23.81 -6.34 3.27
CA MET A 41 23.76 -4.88 3.24
C MET A 41 22.56 -4.38 2.42
N GLU A 42 22.33 -4.95 1.24
CA GLU A 42 21.22 -4.60 0.34
C GLU A 42 19.87 -4.93 0.96
N SER A 43 19.75 -6.11 1.59
CA SER A 43 18.55 -6.50 2.32
C SER A 43 18.27 -5.55 3.49
N ALA A 44 19.30 -5.24 4.31
CA ALA A 44 19.17 -4.30 5.41
C ALA A 44 18.81 -2.89 4.93
N MET A 45 19.39 -2.44 3.82
CA MET A 45 19.08 -1.14 3.21
C MET A 45 17.61 -1.09 2.78
N LEU A 46 17.12 -2.11 2.06
CA LEU A 46 15.72 -2.17 1.62
C LEU A 46 14.76 -2.25 2.81
N GLN A 47 15.09 -3.03 3.86
CA GLN A 47 14.26 -3.09 5.07
C GLN A 47 14.14 -1.73 5.75
N ASN A 48 15.23 -0.96 5.79
CA ASN A 48 15.25 0.38 6.40
C ASN A 48 14.72 1.51 5.49
N LEU A 49 14.25 1.21 4.28
CA LEU A 49 13.51 2.17 3.46
C LEU A 49 12.01 2.01 3.72
N LEU A 50 11.40 2.92 4.46
CA LEU A 50 9.97 2.87 4.71
C LEU A 50 9.21 3.57 3.58
N ILE A 51 8.14 2.92 3.12
CA ILE A 51 7.16 3.48 2.20
C ILE A 51 5.84 3.47 2.95
N SER A 52 5.25 4.64 3.13
CA SER A 52 3.88 4.77 3.60
C SER A 52 3.05 5.49 2.55
N SER A 53 1.76 5.17 2.53
CA SER A 53 0.83 5.77 1.59
C SER A 53 -0.46 6.13 2.28
N GLY A 54 -1.03 7.25 1.86
CA GLY A 54 -2.33 7.70 2.32
C GLY A 54 -3.07 8.37 1.17
N PHE A 55 -4.40 8.45 1.26
CA PHE A 55 -5.20 9.11 0.25
C PHE A 55 -5.82 10.39 0.79
N ASN A 56 -5.59 11.51 0.10
CA ASN A 56 -6.23 12.77 0.40
C ASN A 56 -7.48 12.94 -0.48
N GLY A 57 -8.64 12.59 0.08
CA GLY A 57 -9.94 12.67 -0.61
C GLY A 57 -10.30 14.09 -1.08
N ALA A 58 -9.90 15.13 -0.34
CA ALA A 58 -10.19 16.52 -0.70
C ALA A 58 -9.43 16.97 -1.96
N ARG A 59 -8.24 16.42 -2.21
CA ARG A 59 -7.42 16.75 -3.38
C ARG A 59 -7.44 15.68 -4.47
N GLY A 60 -7.99 14.49 -4.19
CA GLY A 60 -7.94 13.35 -5.10
C GLY A 60 -6.51 12.85 -5.34
N GLN A 61 -5.64 12.97 -4.34
CA GLN A 61 -4.20 12.70 -4.47
C GLN A 61 -3.77 11.56 -3.54
N LEU A 62 -2.91 10.68 -4.04
CA LEU A 62 -2.19 9.68 -3.26
C LEU A 62 -0.96 10.38 -2.66
N VAL A 63 -0.94 10.50 -1.35
CA VAL A 63 0.21 11.00 -0.59
C VAL A 63 1.14 9.82 -0.38
N ILE A 64 2.32 9.87 -0.99
CA ILE A 64 3.37 8.88 -0.83
C ILE A 64 4.45 9.49 0.04
N GLU A 65 4.77 8.83 1.14
CA GLU A 65 5.86 9.20 2.02
C GLU A 65 6.92 8.10 2.00
N VAL A 66 8.16 8.51 1.79
CA VAL A 66 9.32 7.63 1.73
C VAL A 66 10.34 8.13 2.73
N GLN A 67 10.84 7.24 3.57
CA GLN A 67 11.83 7.56 4.60
C GLN A 67 13.02 6.62 4.52
N ASN A 68 14.23 7.18 4.53
CA ASN A 68 15.46 6.42 4.62
C ASN A 68 15.88 6.33 6.09
N HIS A 69 15.57 5.22 6.77
CA HIS A 69 16.08 4.93 8.12
C HIS A 69 17.44 4.26 8.13
N SER A 70 18.04 4.00 6.96
CA SER A 70 19.39 3.46 6.90
C SER A 70 20.42 4.52 7.31
N GLN A 71 21.62 4.07 7.63
CA GLN A 71 22.78 4.94 7.87
C GLN A 71 23.52 5.32 6.59
N ILE A 72 22.98 4.94 5.42
CA ILE A 72 23.64 5.07 4.12
C ILE A 72 22.89 6.11 3.29
N MET A 73 23.64 7.05 2.70
CA MET A 73 23.10 7.95 1.69
C MET A 73 22.92 7.18 0.39
N LEU A 74 21.73 7.25 -0.18
CA LEU A 74 21.42 6.66 -1.48
C LEU A 74 21.65 7.70 -2.57
N GLY A 75 22.10 7.21 -3.74
CA GLY A 75 22.14 8.01 -4.95
C GLY A 75 20.74 8.26 -5.52
N PRO A 76 20.64 8.47 -6.85
CA PRO A 76 19.36 8.69 -7.52
C PRO A 76 18.37 7.57 -7.20
N THR A 77 17.28 7.93 -6.52
CA THR A 77 16.22 7.02 -6.10
C THR A 77 14.93 7.43 -6.78
N LYS A 78 14.40 6.54 -7.61
CA LYS A 78 13.15 6.75 -8.33
C LYS A 78 11.98 6.22 -7.51
N ILE A 79 10.99 7.06 -7.31
CA ILE A 79 9.71 6.75 -6.68
C ILE A 79 8.68 6.69 -7.81
N SER A 80 7.95 5.58 -7.93
CA SER A 80 6.89 5.45 -8.92
C SER A 80 5.66 4.78 -8.33
N ALA A 81 4.48 5.14 -8.85
CA ALA A 81 3.22 4.51 -8.47
C ALA A 81 2.56 3.90 -9.71
N ARG A 82 2.12 2.65 -9.57
CA ARG A 82 1.51 1.85 -10.64
C ARG A 82 0.19 1.27 -10.17
N LEU A 83 -0.75 1.14 -11.10
CA LEU A 83 -1.97 0.35 -10.87
C LEU A 83 -1.65 -1.13 -11.09
N GLY A 84 -2.28 -2.03 -10.34
CA GLY A 84 -1.96 -3.45 -10.39
C GLY A 84 -2.14 -4.10 -11.78
N ASN A 85 -2.99 -3.51 -12.63
CA ASN A 85 -3.34 -4.02 -13.95
C ASN A 85 -2.63 -3.28 -15.09
N GLU A 86 -1.78 -2.28 -14.80
CA GLU A 86 -1.12 -1.45 -15.81
C GLU A 86 0.40 -1.56 -15.70
N GLU A 87 1.07 -1.72 -16.84
CA GLU A 87 2.53 -1.69 -16.90
C GLU A 87 3.09 -0.27 -16.73
N ALA A 88 2.30 0.74 -17.11
CA ALA A 88 2.69 2.14 -17.03
C ALA A 88 2.52 2.69 -15.61
N SER A 89 3.50 3.45 -15.14
CA SER A 89 3.35 4.27 -13.94
C SER A 89 2.56 5.53 -14.24
N PHE A 90 1.49 5.76 -13.50
CA PHE A 90 0.73 7.02 -13.57
C PHE A 90 1.48 8.17 -12.88
N PHE A 91 2.44 7.86 -12.01
CA PHE A 91 3.30 8.84 -11.36
C PHE A 91 4.74 8.34 -11.27
N SER A 92 5.71 9.22 -11.51
CA SER A 92 7.12 8.95 -11.26
C SER A 92 7.88 10.23 -10.92
N MET A 93 8.76 10.16 -9.93
CA MET A 93 9.68 11.21 -9.52
C MET A 93 11.03 10.60 -9.16
N THR A 94 12.12 11.34 -9.39
CA THR A 94 13.47 10.93 -8.97
C THR A 94 14.00 11.89 -7.92
N VAL A 95 14.57 11.34 -6.85
CA VAL A 95 15.31 12.04 -5.82
C VAL A 95 16.79 11.81 -6.06
N GLU A 96 17.53 12.83 -6.50
CA GLU A 96 18.95 12.71 -6.90
C GLU A 96 19.86 12.20 -5.78
N SER A 97 19.58 12.58 -4.54
CA SER A 97 20.31 12.11 -3.36
C SER A 97 19.35 11.96 -2.20
N PHE A 98 19.34 10.78 -1.59
CA PHE A 98 18.45 10.46 -0.49
C PHE A 98 19.26 10.13 0.77
N SER A 99 19.45 11.14 1.60
CA SER A 99 20.30 11.10 2.78
C SER A 99 19.74 10.20 3.88
N ALA A 100 20.63 9.71 4.75
CA ALA A 100 20.25 8.97 5.95
C ALA A 100 19.34 9.84 6.84
N GLY A 101 18.21 9.27 7.28
CA GLY A 101 17.17 9.94 8.06
C GLY A 101 16.25 10.87 7.27
N GLN A 102 16.50 11.09 5.97
CA GLN A 102 15.68 11.98 5.16
C GLN A 102 14.28 11.39 4.93
N ARG A 103 13.28 12.26 4.96
CA ARG A 103 11.89 11.99 4.59
C ARG A 103 11.53 12.79 3.35
N VAL A 104 10.90 12.14 2.39
CA VAL A 104 10.37 12.75 1.17
C VAL A 104 8.88 12.44 1.13
N GLN A 105 8.06 13.47 0.94
CA GLN A 105 6.62 13.35 0.77
C GLN A 105 6.25 13.92 -0.59
N VAL A 106 5.49 13.14 -1.37
CA VAL A 106 5.06 13.51 -2.72
C VAL A 106 3.58 13.26 -2.89
N ASP A 107 2.91 14.18 -3.58
CA ASP A 107 1.50 14.06 -3.91
C ASP A 107 1.38 13.55 -5.36
N ALA A 108 0.90 12.32 -5.53
CA ALA A 108 0.68 11.68 -6.81
C ALA A 108 -0.80 11.81 -7.24
N PRO A 109 -1.11 12.51 -8.34
CA PRO A 109 -2.47 12.58 -8.86
C PRO A 109 -2.95 11.19 -9.26
N VAL A 110 -4.07 10.74 -8.68
CA VAL A 110 -4.61 9.40 -8.96
C VAL A 110 -5.50 9.47 -10.20
N PRO A 111 -5.45 8.47 -11.11
CA PRO A 111 -6.35 8.41 -12.26
C PRO A 111 -7.83 8.43 -11.87
N ASN A 112 -8.61 9.21 -12.62
CA ASN A 112 -10.06 9.37 -12.43
C ASN A 112 -10.85 8.16 -12.95
N VAL A 113 -10.70 7.00 -12.31
CA VAL A 113 -11.39 5.75 -12.63
C VAL A 113 -12.61 5.56 -11.74
N VAL A 114 -13.68 4.92 -12.22
CA VAL A 114 -14.85 4.56 -11.39
C VAL A 114 -14.54 3.28 -10.61
N GLY A 115 -14.67 3.32 -9.28
CA GLY A 115 -14.42 2.18 -8.39
C GLY A 115 -13.15 2.30 -7.54
N PRO A 116 -12.80 1.25 -6.77
CA PRO A 116 -11.59 1.20 -5.96
C PRO A 116 -10.34 1.21 -6.85
N ILE A 117 -9.25 1.74 -6.31
CA ILE A 117 -7.96 1.78 -7.00
C ILE A 117 -6.96 0.99 -6.14
N ALA A 118 -6.36 -0.03 -6.72
CA ALA A 118 -5.34 -0.83 -6.07
C ALA A 118 -4.08 -0.88 -6.94
N GLY A 119 -2.93 -0.83 -6.29
CA GLY A 119 -1.65 -0.76 -6.98
C GLY A 119 -0.49 -0.95 -6.02
N PHE A 120 0.69 -0.58 -6.49
CA PHE A 120 1.90 -0.57 -5.68
C PHE A 120 2.75 0.66 -5.97
N ILE A 121 3.43 1.11 -4.93
CA ILE A 121 4.50 2.09 -4.99
C ILE A 121 5.80 1.31 -5.11
N GLU A 122 6.60 1.63 -6.12
CA GLU A 122 7.91 1.04 -6.36
C GLU A 122 8.99 2.09 -6.16
N LEU A 123 9.92 1.79 -5.26
CA LEU A 123 11.21 2.46 -5.12
C LEU A 123 12.25 1.70 -5.91
N GLU A 124 13.02 2.42 -6.71
CA GLU A 124 14.15 1.88 -7.47
C GLU A 124 15.38 2.73 -7.13
N CYS A 125 16.47 2.09 -6.72
CA CYS A 125 17.74 2.75 -6.41
C CYS A 125 18.91 1.84 -6.78
N ILE A 126 20.12 2.40 -6.86
CA ILE A 126 21.33 1.61 -7.17
C ILE A 126 22.01 1.16 -5.89
N SER A 127 22.33 -0.13 -5.79
CA SER A 127 23.11 -0.69 -4.68
C SER A 127 24.49 -0.03 -4.60
N PRO A 128 24.90 0.47 -3.43
CA PRO A 128 26.27 0.97 -3.23
C PRO A 128 27.34 -0.10 -3.42
N GLY A 129 27.03 -1.37 -3.12
CA GLY A 129 27.99 -2.48 -3.09
C GLY A 129 28.14 -3.19 -4.43
N THR A 130 27.02 -3.49 -5.10
CA THR A 130 27.02 -4.24 -6.37
C THR A 130 26.81 -3.38 -7.59
N GLN A 131 26.41 -2.11 -7.42
CA GLN A 131 25.99 -1.22 -8.51
C GLN A 131 24.81 -1.76 -9.33
N GLN A 132 24.06 -2.72 -8.79
CA GLN A 132 22.85 -3.26 -9.40
C GLN A 132 21.60 -2.51 -8.92
N PRO A 133 20.53 -2.46 -9.73
CA PRO A 133 19.27 -1.85 -9.31
C PRO A 133 18.59 -2.71 -8.23
N LEU A 134 18.19 -2.05 -7.15
CA LEU A 134 17.40 -2.58 -6.05
C LEU A 134 16.00 -2.02 -6.11
N THR A 135 15.00 -2.87 -5.93
CA THR A 135 13.60 -2.48 -5.92
C THR A 135 12.92 -2.82 -4.60
N LYS A 136 12.13 -1.87 -4.09
CA LYS A 136 11.21 -2.11 -2.98
C LYS A 136 9.80 -1.77 -3.43
N ARG A 137 8.85 -2.64 -3.13
CA ARG A 137 7.44 -2.44 -3.44
C ARG A 137 6.64 -2.34 -2.16
N SER A 138 5.64 -1.47 -2.16
CA SER A 138 4.65 -1.37 -1.09
C SER A 138 3.26 -1.26 -1.75
N PRO A 139 2.30 -2.13 -1.39
CA PRO A 139 0.96 -2.05 -1.94
C PRO A 139 0.25 -0.80 -1.42
N PHE A 140 -0.65 -0.26 -2.24
CA PHE A 140 -1.60 0.76 -1.79
C PHE A 140 -2.99 0.45 -2.32
N ARG A 141 -4.00 0.92 -1.60
CA ARG A 141 -5.40 0.84 -2.00
C ARG A 141 -6.13 2.12 -1.63
N VAL A 142 -6.98 2.58 -2.53
CA VAL A 142 -7.90 3.68 -2.34
C VAL A 142 -9.31 3.12 -2.49
N PHE A 143 -10.07 3.14 -1.39
CA PHE A 143 -11.42 2.61 -1.33
C PHE A 143 -12.43 3.50 -2.04
N TYR A 144 -13.55 2.92 -2.46
CA TYR A 144 -14.56 3.67 -3.20
C TYR A 144 -15.07 4.89 -2.41
N PHE A 145 -15.36 4.73 -1.12
CA PHE A 145 -15.87 5.81 -0.27
C PHE A 145 -14.85 6.88 0.09
N GLN A 146 -13.55 6.64 -0.11
CA GLN A 146 -12.53 7.68 0.06
C GLN A 146 -12.51 8.66 -1.12
N LYS A 147 -13.05 8.26 -2.28
CA LYS A 147 -13.04 9.05 -3.54
C LYS A 147 -14.25 9.99 -3.67
N GLY A 148 -14.77 10.46 -2.55
CA GLY A 148 -15.93 11.34 -2.52
C GLY A 148 -16.08 12.02 -1.18
N SER A 149 -17.24 12.58 -0.97
CA SER A 149 -17.61 13.23 0.29
C SER A 149 -18.91 12.67 0.82
N PHE A 150 -19.12 12.76 2.13
CA PHE A 150 -20.36 12.38 2.75
C PHE A 150 -21.15 13.61 3.16
N GLN A 151 -22.44 13.60 2.85
CA GLN A 151 -23.38 14.61 3.28
C GLN A 151 -24.31 14.00 4.32
N ALA A 152 -24.33 14.57 5.52
CA ALA A 152 -25.27 14.19 6.56
C ALA A 152 -26.70 14.54 6.14
N VAL A 153 -27.56 13.54 6.03
CA VAL A 153 -29.00 13.68 5.73
C VAL A 153 -29.78 13.33 6.98
N ARG A 154 -30.45 14.33 7.56
CA ARG A 154 -31.17 14.18 8.83
C ARG A 154 -32.59 13.70 8.61
N ARG A 155 -33.15 12.99 9.59
CA ARG A 155 -34.52 12.51 9.55
C ARG A 155 -35.50 13.65 9.26
N GLY A 156 -36.31 13.49 8.22
CA GLY A 156 -37.21 14.52 7.69
C GLY A 156 -36.74 15.12 6.36
N GLU A 157 -35.48 14.93 5.99
CA GLU A 157 -34.94 15.30 4.67
C GLU A 157 -35.14 14.17 3.64
N GLU A 158 -35.13 14.54 2.36
CA GLU A 158 -35.28 13.58 1.26
C GLU A 158 -34.12 12.59 1.26
N GLY A 159 -34.46 11.30 1.29
CA GLY A 159 -33.47 10.25 1.37
C GLY A 159 -32.84 10.10 2.75
N ALA A 160 -33.46 10.56 3.84
CA ALA A 160 -33.04 10.26 5.21
C ALA A 160 -33.43 8.86 5.70
N VAL A 161 -34.48 8.28 5.09
CA VAL A 161 -35.04 6.96 5.43
C VAL A 161 -34.91 6.06 4.21
N PRO A 162 -34.58 4.77 4.38
CA PRO A 162 -34.48 3.84 3.26
C PRO A 162 -35.76 3.77 2.41
N GLY A 163 -35.59 3.85 1.09
CA GLY A 163 -36.70 3.70 0.14
C GLY A 163 -37.13 2.24 -0.05
N PRO A 164 -38.34 1.97 -0.59
CA PRO A 164 -38.85 0.61 -0.77
C PRO A 164 -38.07 -0.20 -1.82
N SER A 165 -37.38 0.46 -2.74
CA SER A 165 -36.52 -0.15 -3.77
C SER A 165 -35.04 -0.20 -3.37
N GLU A 166 -34.72 0.23 -2.15
CA GLU A 166 -33.34 0.37 -1.69
C GLU A 166 -32.80 -0.97 -1.20
N VAL A 167 -31.56 -1.28 -1.61
CA VAL A 167 -30.86 -2.47 -1.15
C VAL A 167 -29.98 -2.08 0.02
N VAL A 168 -30.04 -2.85 1.11
CA VAL A 168 -29.24 -2.63 2.32
C VAL A 168 -28.39 -3.88 2.59
N VAL A 169 -27.11 -3.65 2.89
CA VAL A 169 -26.17 -4.65 3.41
C VAL A 169 -25.59 -4.07 4.70
N ALA A 170 -25.41 -4.91 5.72
CA ALA A 170 -24.91 -4.49 7.02
C ALA A 170 -23.81 -5.42 7.51
N SER A 171 -22.85 -4.89 8.23
CA SER A 171 -21.80 -5.65 8.91
C SER A 171 -21.50 -5.05 10.29
N ASP A 172 -21.09 -5.95 11.18
CA ASP A 172 -20.75 -5.69 12.57
C ASP A 172 -19.24 -5.69 12.86
N ARG A 173 -18.42 -5.94 11.83
CA ARG A 173 -16.96 -6.04 11.97
C ARG A 173 -16.25 -4.69 11.96
N PHE A 174 -17.00 -3.61 11.76
CA PHE A 174 -16.43 -2.28 11.59
C PHE A 174 -15.94 -1.65 12.88
N LEU A 175 -14.72 -1.13 12.83
CA LEU A 175 -14.21 -0.21 13.83
C LEU A 175 -14.81 1.18 13.64
N LEU A 176 -15.44 1.71 14.68
CA LEU A 176 -16.07 3.03 14.65
C LEU A 176 -15.06 4.15 14.31
N THR A 177 -13.79 3.99 14.69
CA THR A 177 -12.70 4.91 14.33
C THR A 177 -12.56 5.07 12.82
N ARG A 178 -12.64 3.97 12.05
CA ARG A 178 -12.56 3.99 10.57
C ARG A 178 -13.75 4.72 9.95
N VAL A 179 -14.94 4.49 10.48
CA VAL A 179 -16.14 5.21 10.03
C VAL A 179 -15.99 6.71 10.24
N ARG A 180 -15.39 7.14 11.36
CA ARG A 180 -15.14 8.56 11.63
C ARG A 180 -14.10 9.17 10.69
N GLU A 181 -13.01 8.44 10.43
CA GLU A 181 -11.99 8.84 9.45
C GLU A 181 -12.60 9.00 8.05
N LEU A 182 -13.42 8.04 7.64
CA LEU A 182 -14.09 8.04 6.34
C LEU A 182 -15.06 9.21 6.18
N LEU A 183 -15.80 9.53 7.24
CA LEU A 183 -16.77 10.63 7.27
C LEU A 183 -16.12 12.00 7.53
N ASP A 184 -14.80 12.06 7.71
CA ASP A 184 -14.04 13.27 8.06
C ASP A 184 -14.64 14.00 9.30
N LEU A 185 -15.02 13.23 10.32
CA LEU A 185 -15.68 13.75 11.52
C LEU A 185 -14.66 14.05 12.62
N SER A 186 -14.58 15.34 13.01
CA SER A 186 -13.79 15.78 14.16
C SER A 186 -14.28 15.13 15.47
N PRO A 187 -13.41 14.88 16.47
CA PRO A 187 -13.76 14.18 17.72
C PRO A 187 -14.99 14.74 18.46
N ILE A 188 -15.26 16.04 18.29
CA ILE A 188 -16.42 16.74 18.88
C ILE A 188 -17.73 16.50 18.13
N GLN A 189 -17.67 16.09 16.86
CA GLN A 189 -18.83 15.74 16.07
C GLN A 189 -19.24 14.29 16.36
N GLY A 190 -20.49 14.12 16.80
CA GLY A 190 -21.10 12.82 16.95
C GLY A 190 -21.39 12.17 15.59
N ILE A 191 -21.40 10.84 15.56
CA ILE A 191 -21.86 10.09 14.38
C ILE A 191 -23.40 10.05 14.43
N LEU A 192 -24.05 10.43 13.33
CA LEU A 192 -25.49 10.23 13.17
C LEU A 192 -25.84 8.74 13.24
N THR A 193 -26.75 8.42 14.14
CA THR A 193 -27.34 7.08 14.21
C THR A 193 -28.48 6.95 13.20
N GLU A 194 -28.81 5.71 12.82
CA GLU A 194 -29.91 5.39 11.89
C GLU A 194 -31.24 6.05 12.29
N GLU A 195 -31.50 6.22 13.59
CA GLU A 195 -32.70 6.90 14.09
C GLU A 195 -32.72 8.42 13.84
N GLN A 196 -31.53 9.02 13.73
CA GLN A 196 -31.30 10.45 13.51
C GLN A 196 -31.16 10.78 12.03
N GLY A 197 -30.70 9.84 11.20
CA GLY A 197 -30.50 10.03 9.78
C GLY A 197 -29.42 9.09 9.22
N ARG A 198 -28.84 9.48 8.08
CA ARG A 198 -27.77 8.72 7.40
C ARG A 198 -26.88 9.64 6.59
N TYR A 199 -25.74 9.12 6.15
CA TYR A 199 -24.81 9.87 5.31
C TYR A 199 -24.98 9.48 3.85
N ARG A 200 -25.29 10.45 2.99
CA ARG A 200 -25.32 10.26 1.55
C ARG A 200 -23.90 10.40 0.99
N PHE A 201 -23.45 9.40 0.24
CA PHE A 201 -22.18 9.47 -0.45
C PHE A 201 -22.33 10.26 -1.76
N VAL A 202 -21.44 11.24 -1.94
CA VAL A 202 -21.31 12.05 -3.16
C VAL A 202 -19.95 11.73 -3.77
N PRO A 203 -19.90 10.83 -4.77
CA PRO A 203 -18.64 10.46 -5.40
C PRO A 203 -18.08 11.64 -6.20
N ALA A 204 -16.75 11.74 -6.29
CA ALA A 204 -16.09 12.73 -7.14
C ALA A 204 -16.43 12.52 -8.64
N LEU A 205 -16.67 11.27 -9.04
CA LEU A 205 -17.19 10.90 -10.36
C LEU A 205 -18.55 10.22 -10.21
N GLN A 206 -19.58 10.85 -10.77
CA GLN A 206 -20.93 10.32 -10.70
C GLN A 206 -21.05 9.06 -11.57
N PRO A 207 -21.51 7.92 -11.02
CA PRO A 207 -21.75 6.73 -11.84
C PRO A 207 -22.87 7.02 -12.85
N SER A 208 -22.71 6.56 -14.08
CA SER A 208 -23.67 6.74 -15.19
C SER A 208 -25.07 6.21 -14.88
N ASN A 209 -25.18 5.30 -13.92
CA ASN A 209 -26.41 4.57 -13.61
C ASN A 209 -27.31 5.31 -12.60
N GLY A 210 -26.92 6.53 -12.19
CA GLY A 210 -27.67 7.33 -11.21
C GLY A 210 -27.69 6.71 -9.81
N THR A 211 -26.81 5.75 -9.54
CA THR A 211 -26.74 5.06 -8.26
C THR A 211 -26.25 6.01 -7.17
N VAL A 212 -27.01 6.06 -6.07
CA VAL A 212 -26.66 6.81 -4.87
C VAL A 212 -26.45 5.81 -3.74
N PHE A 213 -25.34 5.96 -3.03
CA PHE A 213 -25.01 5.16 -1.87
C PHE A 213 -25.23 5.96 -0.59
N TYR A 214 -25.63 5.27 0.47
CA TYR A 214 -25.80 5.82 1.81
C TYR A 214 -25.09 4.93 2.83
N LEU A 215 -24.57 5.56 3.88
CA LEU A 215 -23.96 4.92 5.04
C LEU A 215 -24.79 5.26 6.28
N SER A 216 -25.21 4.24 7.02
CA SER A 216 -25.93 4.40 8.29
C SER A 216 -25.24 3.60 9.39
N VAL A 217 -25.31 4.12 10.62
CA VAL A 217 -24.72 3.47 11.79
C VAL A 217 -25.83 3.23 12.80
N LYS A 218 -26.02 1.99 13.20
CA LYS A 218 -26.97 1.59 14.22
C LYS A 218 -26.21 1.25 15.49
N ASP A 219 -26.62 1.88 16.58
CA ASP A 219 -26.14 1.51 17.91
C ASP A 219 -26.90 0.27 18.38
N THR A 220 -26.17 -0.79 18.69
CA THR A 220 -26.71 -2.06 19.19
C THR A 220 -26.23 -2.37 20.60
N SER A 221 -25.58 -1.40 21.25
CA SER A 221 -25.15 -1.52 22.64
C SER A 221 -26.35 -1.77 23.56
N GLY A 222 -26.41 -2.97 24.14
CA GLY A 222 -27.49 -3.40 25.03
C GLY A 222 -28.26 -4.65 24.58
N VAL A 223 -28.07 -5.15 23.36
CA VAL A 223 -28.82 -6.32 22.83
C VAL A 223 -27.97 -7.61 22.79
N GLY A 224 -26.86 -7.67 23.53
CA GLY A 224 -25.99 -8.85 23.61
C GLY A 224 -25.22 -9.14 22.31
N GLY A 225 -25.05 -8.12 21.47
CA GLY A 225 -24.35 -8.18 20.19
C GLY A 225 -23.18 -7.19 20.09
N PRO A 226 -22.60 -7.01 18.89
CA PRO A 226 -21.58 -5.99 18.60
C PRO A 226 -22.07 -4.61 19.04
N ALA A 227 -21.15 -3.71 19.43
CA ALA A 227 -21.53 -2.38 19.93
C ALA A 227 -22.19 -1.52 18.85
N PHE A 228 -21.79 -1.69 17.59
CA PHE A 228 -22.29 -0.92 16.45
C PHE A 228 -22.45 -1.81 15.22
N LEU A 229 -23.49 -1.53 14.43
CA LEU A 229 -23.74 -2.14 13.13
C LEU A 229 -23.69 -1.03 12.07
N VAL A 230 -22.84 -1.18 11.06
CA VAL A 230 -22.75 -0.22 9.95
C VAL A 230 -23.44 -0.83 8.73
N SER A 231 -24.29 -0.06 8.09
CA SER A 231 -25.00 -0.49 6.89
C SER A 231 -24.74 0.44 5.71
N VAL A 232 -24.49 -0.18 4.56
CA VAL A 232 -24.40 0.48 3.27
C VAL A 232 -25.67 0.17 2.51
N SER A 233 -26.27 1.23 1.97
CA SER A 233 -27.51 1.12 1.21
C SER A 233 -27.39 1.84 -0.12
N ALA A 234 -28.04 1.30 -1.15
CA ALA A 234 -27.96 1.83 -2.50
C ALA A 234 -29.33 1.90 -3.17
N ASN A 235 -29.55 3.00 -3.87
CA ASN A 235 -30.73 3.25 -4.69
C ASN A 235 -30.29 3.73 -6.07
N GLY A 236 -30.96 3.31 -7.15
CA GLY A 236 -30.62 3.69 -8.50
C GLY A 236 -31.30 2.84 -9.57
N ASN A 237 -30.91 3.04 -10.82
CA ASN A 237 -31.52 2.38 -11.98
C ASN A 237 -30.95 0.98 -12.28
N ALA A 238 -29.94 0.54 -11.53
CA ALA A 238 -29.32 -0.78 -11.68
C ALA A 238 -30.21 -1.88 -11.08
N SER A 239 -29.93 -3.14 -11.43
CA SER A 239 -30.66 -4.28 -10.87
C SER A 239 -30.41 -4.41 -9.35
N THR A 240 -31.40 -4.90 -8.60
CA THR A 240 -31.26 -5.09 -7.14
C THR A 240 -30.12 -6.05 -6.77
N SER A 241 -29.82 -7.03 -7.63
CA SER A 241 -28.66 -7.91 -7.49
C SER A 241 -27.33 -7.17 -7.67
N GLU A 242 -27.20 -6.33 -8.69
CA GLU A 242 -25.99 -5.52 -8.90
C GLU A 242 -25.76 -4.54 -7.75
N LEU A 243 -26.83 -3.87 -7.30
CA LEU A 243 -26.76 -2.96 -6.15
C LEU A 243 -26.33 -3.70 -4.87
N ARG A 244 -26.86 -4.91 -4.63
CA ARG A 244 -26.46 -5.74 -3.49
C ARG A 244 -24.99 -6.12 -3.56
N THR A 245 -24.52 -6.60 -4.71
CA THR A 245 -23.11 -6.97 -4.90
C THR A 245 -22.21 -5.76 -4.65
N ARG A 246 -22.55 -4.59 -5.17
CA ARG A 246 -21.77 -3.37 -4.92
C ARG A 246 -21.78 -2.94 -3.46
N CYS A 247 -22.91 -3.02 -2.77
CA CYS A 247 -22.95 -2.73 -1.33
C CYS A 247 -22.09 -3.70 -0.52
N GLN A 248 -22.09 -4.99 -0.91
CA GLN A 248 -21.24 -5.99 -0.28
C GLN A 248 -19.75 -5.72 -0.53
N GLU A 249 -19.35 -5.44 -1.77
CA GLU A 249 -17.96 -5.08 -2.10
C GLU A 249 -17.47 -3.86 -1.31
N ILE A 250 -18.32 -2.84 -1.15
CA ILE A 250 -17.98 -1.65 -0.34
C ILE A 250 -17.81 -2.02 1.14
N ILE A 251 -18.67 -2.89 1.67
CA ILE A 251 -18.53 -3.38 3.05
C ILE A 251 -17.24 -4.17 3.21
N ASP A 252 -16.97 -5.10 2.30
CA ASP A 252 -15.77 -5.92 2.30
C ASP A 252 -14.51 -5.04 2.19
N GLU A 253 -14.53 -4.00 1.36
CA GLU A 253 -13.46 -3.00 1.27
C GLU A 253 -13.19 -2.30 2.59
N MET A 254 -14.25 -1.89 3.29
CA MET A 254 -14.14 -1.19 4.56
C MET A 254 -13.73 -2.11 5.73
N GLU A 255 -13.90 -3.43 5.60
CA GLU A 255 -13.50 -4.42 6.61
C GLU A 255 -12.00 -4.75 6.55
N ILE A 256 -11.33 -4.45 5.43
CA ILE A 256 -9.89 -4.69 5.29
C ILE A 256 -9.14 -3.69 6.18
N ASP A 257 -8.39 -4.21 7.15
CA ASP A 257 -7.51 -3.38 7.96
C ASP A 257 -6.39 -2.81 7.08
N SER A 258 -6.27 -1.48 7.03
CA SER A 258 -5.15 -0.81 6.35
C SER A 258 -3.78 -1.05 7.01
N ASP A 259 -3.74 -1.76 8.14
CA ASP A 259 -2.50 -2.15 8.84
C ASP A 259 -1.95 -3.51 8.37
N ASP A 260 -2.64 -4.23 7.46
CA ASP A 260 -2.13 -5.46 6.83
C ASP A 260 -1.08 -5.16 5.74
N SER A 261 -0.26 -4.14 5.95
CA SER A 261 0.94 -3.83 5.15
C SER A 261 2.18 -4.63 5.59
N ASP A 262 2.02 -5.57 6.52
CA ASP A 262 3.10 -6.43 7.07
C ASP A 262 3.24 -7.78 6.33
N TYR A 263 3.19 -7.74 4.99
CA TYR A 263 3.65 -8.86 4.14
C TYR A 263 4.50 -8.39 2.95
#